data_AF-A0A387G700-F1
#
_entry.id   AF-A0A387G700-F1
#
_cell.length_a   1.000
_cell.length_b   1.000
_cell.length_c   1.000
_cell.angle_alpha   90.00
_cell.angle_beta   90.00
_cell.angle_gamma   90.00
#
_symmetry.space_group_name_H-M   'P 1'
#
loop_
_entity.id
_entity.type
_entity.pdbx_description
1 polymer ?
#
loop_
_entity_poly.entity_id
_entity_poly.type
_entity_poly.pdbx_seq_one_letter_code
_entity_poly.pdbx_strand_id
1 'polypeptide(L)'
;MNTLPFTATSYPRRSRTLNTANLQLEGLLTAIASINALLVDSGIVSRGEMQQALERAQQGVNGEARSLSEANQKAMLFPIRVLLLANEDTGQGRSRTFAEYAEAVGKSS
;
A
#
# COMPACT_ATOMS: atom_id res chain seq x y z
N MET A 1 0.26 -52.68 24.04
CA MET A 1 -0.94 -52.13 23.37
C MET A 1 -1.60 -51.18 24.35
N ASN A 2 -1.86 -49.90 24.12
CA ASN A 2 -1.88 -49.11 22.90
C ASN A 2 -1.70 -47.62 23.30
N THR A 3 -0.69 -46.95 22.75
CA THR A 3 -0.46 -45.49 22.87
C THR A 3 -1.33 -44.77 21.84
N LEU A 4 -2.25 -43.91 22.26
CA LEU A 4 -2.95 -43.00 21.36
C LEU A 4 -2.14 -41.69 21.19
N PRO A 5 -1.83 -41.25 19.96
CA PRO A 5 -1.11 -40.00 19.75
C PRO A 5 -2.05 -38.81 19.90
N PHE A 6 -1.60 -37.80 20.65
CA PHE A 6 -2.21 -36.46 20.68
C PHE A 6 -2.02 -35.81 19.31
N THR A 7 -3.07 -35.79 18.50
CA THR A 7 -3.08 -35.13 17.20
C THR A 7 -3.04 -33.62 17.42
N ALA A 8 -1.91 -32.98 17.08
CA ALA A 8 -1.83 -31.54 16.94
C ALA A 8 -2.76 -31.11 15.79
N THR A 9 -3.87 -30.47 16.12
CA THR A 9 -4.72 -29.79 15.14
C THR A 9 -3.93 -28.59 14.61
N SER A 10 -3.19 -28.78 13.53
CA SER A 10 -2.66 -27.69 12.73
C SER A 10 -3.87 -26.97 12.12
N TYR A 11 -4.31 -25.87 12.73
CA TYR A 11 -5.21 -24.95 12.05
C TYR A 11 -4.50 -24.53 10.76
N PRO A 12 -5.07 -24.76 9.58
CA PRO A 12 -4.51 -24.16 8.38
C PRO A 12 -4.56 -22.66 8.62
N ARG A 13 -3.40 -21.99 8.62
CA ARG A 13 -3.37 -20.55 8.31
C ARG A 13 -4.23 -20.45 7.06
N ARG A 14 -5.35 -19.75 7.12
CA ARG A 14 -6.01 -19.30 5.90
C ARG A 14 -4.92 -18.53 5.17
N SER A 15 -4.29 -19.18 4.19
CA SER A 15 -3.69 -18.49 3.07
C SER A 15 -4.85 -17.71 2.52
N ARG A 16 -5.00 -16.47 2.99
CA ARG A 16 -5.83 -15.46 2.34
C ARG A 16 -5.43 -15.64 0.88
N THR A 17 -6.32 -16.14 0.03
CA THR A 17 -6.02 -16.25 -1.40
C THR A 17 -5.71 -14.83 -1.83
N LEU A 18 -4.43 -14.49 -1.86
CA LEU A 18 -3.98 -13.20 -2.32
C LEU A 18 -4.26 -13.28 -3.80
N ASN A 19 -5.32 -12.61 -4.25
CA ASN A 19 -5.58 -12.51 -5.67
C ASN A 19 -4.32 -11.91 -6.31
N THR A 20 -3.82 -12.53 -7.37
CA THR A 20 -2.60 -12.13 -8.06
C THR A 20 -2.57 -10.62 -8.36
N ALA A 21 -3.73 -10.03 -8.63
CA ALA A 21 -3.88 -8.57 -8.78
C ALA A 21 -3.41 -7.77 -7.56
N ASN A 22 -3.71 -8.22 -6.33
CA ASN A 22 -3.27 -7.56 -5.10
C ASN A 22 -1.77 -7.71 -4.88
N LEU A 23 -1.19 -8.87 -5.21
CA LEU A 23 0.26 -9.10 -5.13
C LEU A 23 1.03 -8.26 -6.16
N GLN A 24 0.49 -8.17 -7.38
CA GLN A 24 1.05 -7.33 -8.43
C GLN A 24 1.02 -5.85 -8.03
N LEU A 25 -0.10 -5.40 -7.44
CA LEU A 25 -0.24 -4.03 -6.95
C LEU A 25 0.71 -3.76 -5.77
N GLU A 26 0.83 -4.69 -4.83
CA GLU A 26 1.78 -4.62 -3.71
C GLU A 26 3.21 -4.47 -4.23
N GLY A 27 3.66 -5.37 -5.11
CA GLY A 27 5.00 -5.32 -5.67
C GLY A 27 5.28 -4.02 -6.44
N LEU A 28 4.30 -3.56 -7.24
CA LEU A 28 4.41 -2.29 -7.96
C LEU A 28 4.54 -1.11 -7.00
N LEU A 29 3.70 -1.03 -5.98
CA LEU A 29 3.72 0.08 -5.02
C LEU A 29 5.00 0.10 -4.19
N THR A 30 5.52 -1.06 -3.79
CA THR A 30 6.81 -1.16 -3.11
C THR A 30 7.96 -0.68 -4.01
N ALA A 31 7.96 -1.06 -5.30
CA ALA A 31 8.97 -0.61 -6.24
C ALA A 31 8.92 0.91 -6.46
N ILE A 32 7.73 1.47 -6.67
CA ILE A 32 7.55 2.92 -6.87
C ILE A 32 7.92 3.70 -5.60
N ALA A 33 7.52 3.25 -4.41
CA ALA A 33 7.92 3.88 -3.16
C ALA A 33 9.44 3.92 -2.98
N SER A 34 10.14 2.83 -3.34
CA SER A 34 11.59 2.75 -3.29
C SER A 34 12.27 3.70 -4.28
N ILE A 35 11.73 3.81 -5.50
CA ILE A 35 12.21 4.78 -6.50
C ILE A 35 12.01 6.21 -5.99
N ASN A 36 10.84 6.53 -5.45
CA ASN A 36 10.55 7.85 -4.90
C ASN A 36 11.51 8.21 -3.76
N ALA A 37 11.76 7.28 -2.83
CA ALA A 37 12.73 7.46 -1.76
C ALA A 37 14.14 7.69 -2.32
N LEU A 38 14.59 6.89 -3.29
CA LEU A 38 15.89 7.09 -3.94
C LEU A 38 16.03 8.48 -4.57
N LEU A 39 15.00 8.96 -5.28
CA LEU A 39 15.02 10.28 -5.91
C LEU A 39 15.10 11.41 -4.87
N VAL A 40 14.39 11.27 -3.75
CA VAL A 40 14.42 12.22 -2.63
C VAL A 40 15.77 12.21 -1.92
N ASP A 41 16.27 11.02 -1.59
CA ASP A 41 17.54 10.83 -0.86
C ASP A 41 18.74 11.25 -1.71
N SER A 42 18.64 11.12 -3.04
CA SER A 42 19.64 11.62 -3.99
C SER A 42 19.57 13.14 -4.21
N GLY A 43 18.57 13.82 -3.64
CA GLY A 43 18.35 15.27 -3.80
C GLY A 43 17.89 15.69 -5.20
N ILE A 44 17.46 14.75 -6.05
CA ILE A 44 16.95 15.04 -7.40
C ILE A 44 15.60 15.76 -7.32
N VAL A 45 14.79 15.38 -6.35
CA VAL A 45 13.54 16.07 -6.00
C VAL A 45 13.50 16.28 -4.49
N SER A 46 12.94 17.40 -4.05
CA SER A 46 12.63 17.58 -2.64
C SER A 46 11.44 16.70 -2.24
N ARG A 47 11.37 16.34 -0.96
CA ARG A 47 10.21 15.63 -0.40
C ARG A 47 8.90 16.40 -0.63
N GLY A 48 8.94 17.73 -0.58
CA GLY A 48 7.78 18.59 -0.85
C GLY A 48 7.35 18.54 -2.31
N GLU A 49 8.27 18.49 -3.27
CA GLU A 49 7.94 18.31 -4.69
C GLU A 49 7.33 16.93 -4.95
N MET A 50 7.88 15.87 -4.32
CA MET A 50 7.29 14.53 -4.39
C MET A 50 5.87 14.50 -3.82
N GLN A 51 5.65 15.13 -2.66
CA GLN A 51 4.33 15.26 -2.06
C GLN A 51 3.34 15.96 -3.01
N GLN A 52 3.73 17.10 -3.57
CA GLN A 52 2.88 17.86 -4.50
C GLN A 52 2.58 17.07 -5.78
N ALA A 53 3.54 16.31 -6.30
CA ALA A 53 3.31 15.47 -7.48
C ALA A 53 2.26 14.40 -7.22
N LEU A 54 2.34 13.73 -6.06
CA LEU A 54 1.36 12.72 -5.64
C LEU A 54 -0.03 13.34 -5.35
N GLU A 55 -0.08 14.51 -4.72
CA GLU A 55 -1.35 15.24 -4.49
C GLU A 55 -2.02 15.65 -5.81
N ARG A 56 -1.25 16.11 -6.80
CA ARG A 56 -1.75 16.40 -8.16
C ARG A 56 -2.31 15.14 -8.82
N ALA A 57 -1.62 14.01 -8.71
CA ALA A 57 -2.13 12.73 -9.21
C ALA A 57 -3.45 12.35 -8.53
N GLN A 58 -3.56 12.55 -7.20
CA GLN A 58 -4.79 12.29 -6.45
C GLN A 58 -5.95 13.17 -6.94
N GLN A 59 -5.70 14.45 -7.19
CA GLN A 59 -6.70 15.39 -7.70
C GLN A 59 -7.16 15.02 -9.12
N GLY A 60 -6.23 14.60 -10.00
CA GLY A 60 -6.54 14.14 -11.35
C GLY A 60 -7.47 12.92 -11.33
N VAL A 61 -7.12 11.91 -10.52
CA VAL A 61 -7.95 10.71 -10.32
C VAL A 61 -9.32 11.05 -9.75
N ASN A 62 -9.41 11.94 -8.75
CA ASN A 62 -10.69 12.39 -8.20
C ASN A 62 -11.62 12.98 -9.27
N GLY A 63 -11.09 13.60 -10.33
CA GLY A 63 -11.88 14.11 -11.45
C GLY A 63 -12.57 13.00 -12.23
N GLU A 64 -11.82 11.97 -12.63
CA GLU A 64 -12.31 10.83 -13.40
C GLU A 64 -13.20 9.89 -12.56
N ALA A 65 -12.84 9.72 -11.29
CA ALA A 65 -13.48 8.80 -10.37
C ALA A 65 -14.90 9.24 -9.97
N ARG A 66 -15.29 10.52 -10.13
CA ARG A 66 -16.65 11.03 -9.82
C ARG A 66 -17.78 10.28 -10.55
N SER A 67 -17.47 9.63 -11.67
CA SER A 67 -18.42 8.83 -12.43
C SER A 67 -18.56 7.37 -11.94
N LEU A 68 -17.72 6.94 -11.01
CA LEU A 68 -17.63 5.58 -10.50
C LEU A 68 -18.37 5.42 -9.16
N SER A 69 -18.66 4.17 -8.77
CA SER A 69 -19.13 3.86 -7.42
C SER A 69 -18.08 4.21 -6.37
N GLU A 70 -18.52 4.49 -5.14
CA GLU A 70 -17.59 4.83 -4.04
C GLU A 70 -16.50 3.77 -3.83
N ALA A 71 -16.84 2.48 -3.95
CA ALA A 71 -15.86 1.40 -3.86
C ALA A 71 -14.79 1.48 -4.96
N ASN A 72 -15.19 1.76 -6.21
CA ASN A 72 -14.27 1.91 -7.33
C ASN A 72 -13.43 3.19 -7.20
N GLN A 73 -14.02 4.28 -6.68
CA GLN A 73 -13.27 5.50 -6.36
C GLN A 73 -12.17 5.22 -5.32
N LYS A 74 -12.51 4.53 -4.22
CA LYS A 74 -11.54 4.15 -3.19
C LYS A 74 -10.45 3.25 -3.75
N ALA A 75 -10.79 2.29 -4.59
CA ALA A 75 -9.82 1.40 -5.24
C ALA A 75 -8.85 2.17 -6.16
N MET A 76 -9.35 3.17 -6.91
CA MET A 76 -8.53 3.99 -7.80
C MET A 76 -7.61 4.94 -7.03
N LEU A 77 -8.05 5.46 -5.88
CA LEU A 77 -7.26 6.35 -5.02
C LEU A 77 -6.26 5.61 -4.14
N PHE A 78 -6.51 4.33 -3.85
CA PHE A 78 -5.70 3.53 -2.93
C PHE A 78 -4.19 3.55 -3.24
N PRO A 79 -3.73 3.33 -4.49
CA PRO A 79 -2.31 3.39 -4.83
C PRO A 79 -1.65 4.72 -4.46
N ILE A 80 -2.34 5.83 -4.71
CA ILE A 80 -1.82 7.18 -4.47
C ILE A 80 -1.73 7.46 -2.98
N ARG A 81 -2.76 7.06 -2.21
CA ARG A 81 -2.77 7.21 -0.74
C ARG A 81 -1.64 6.41 -0.08
N VAL A 82 -1.33 5.22 -0.58
CA VAL A 82 -0.17 4.43 -0.10
C VAL A 82 1.13 5.18 -0.35
N LEU A 83 1.33 5.74 -1.54
CA LEU A 83 2.57 6.46 -1.88
C LEU A 83 2.72 7.77 -1.10
N LEU A 84 1.62 8.47 -0.80
CA LEU A 84 1.64 9.66 0.08
C LEU A 84 2.12 9.30 1.49
N LEU A 85 1.55 8.26 2.10
CA LEU A 85 2.00 7.78 3.41
C LEU A 85 3.47 7.34 3.40
N ALA A 86 3.93 6.69 2.34
CA ALA A 86 5.33 6.28 2.20
C ALA A 86 6.28 7.48 2.10
N ASN A 87 5.87 8.54 1.39
CA ASN A 87 6.63 9.78 1.28
C ASN A 87 6.73 10.51 2.63
N GLU A 88 5.68 10.45 3.45
CA GLU A 88 5.68 11.01 4.81
C GLU A 88 6.58 10.20 5.77
N ASP A 89 6.45 8.87 5.78
CA ASP A 89 7.19 7.98 6.68
C ASP A 89 8.70 8.02 6.46
N THR A 90 9.14 8.12 5.20
CA THR A 90 10.56 8.24 4.84
C THR A 90 11.18 9.49 5.48
N GLY A 91 10.41 10.58 5.64
CA GLY A 91 10.86 11.79 6.31
C GLY A 91 10.99 11.65 7.84
N GLN A 92 10.39 10.61 8.41
CA GLN A 92 10.37 10.32 9.84
C GLN A 92 11.27 9.12 10.21
N GLY A 93 12.02 8.57 9.25
CA GLY A 93 12.84 7.37 9.44
C GLY A 93 12.01 6.11 9.72
N ARG A 94 10.73 6.10 9.32
CA ARG A 94 9.82 4.96 9.50
C ARG A 94 9.71 4.18 8.19
N SER A 95 9.55 2.87 8.30
CA SER A 95 9.24 2.01 7.17
C SER A 95 8.11 1.07 7.58
N ARG A 96 7.01 1.12 6.83
CA ARG A 96 5.86 0.22 6.97
C ARG A 96 5.90 -0.84 5.87
N THR A 97 5.40 -2.01 6.19
CA THR A 97 5.03 -3.04 5.22
C THR A 97 3.82 -2.59 4.40
N PHE A 98 3.60 -3.18 3.22
CA PHE A 98 2.42 -2.90 2.42
C PHE A 98 1.11 -3.15 3.20
N ALA A 99 1.06 -4.20 4.01
CA ALA A 99 -0.11 -4.50 4.83
C ALA A 99 -0.44 -3.36 5.82
N GLU A 100 0.58 -2.76 6.43
CA GLU A 100 0.43 -1.63 7.34
C GLU A 100 -0.01 -0.36 6.60
N TYR A 101 0.51 -0.10 5.40
CA TYR A 101 0.01 0.99 4.56
C TYR A 101 -1.45 0.76 4.16
N ALA A 102 -1.80 -0.46 3.75
CA ALA A 102 -3.16 -0.79 3.37
C ALA A 102 -4.15 -0.61 4.53
N GLU A 103 -3.74 -1.01 5.74
CA GLU A 103 -4.53 -0.80 6.95
C GLU A 103 -4.68 0.69 7.29
N ALA A 104 -3.60 1.48 7.21
CA ALA A 104 -3.63 2.92 7.45
C ALA A 104 -4.55 3.66 6.46
N VAL A 105 -4.47 3.32 5.17
CA VAL A 105 -5.38 3.86 4.14
C VAL A 105 -6.82 3.42 4.42
N GLY A 106 -7.05 2.18 4.83
CA GLY A 106 -8.39 1.67 5.16
C GLY A 106 -9.04 2.40 6.34
N LYS A 107 -8.26 2.79 7.36
CA LYS A 107 -8.75 3.55 8.53
C LYS A 107 -9.03 5.02 8.25
N SER A 108 -8.48 5.57 7.16
CA SER A 108 -8.60 6.97 6.75
C SER A 108 -9.58 7.18 5.59
N SER A 109 -10.31 6.13 5.19
CA SER A 109 -11.19 6.08 4.00
C SER A 109 -12.67 6.03 4.33
#